data_AF-A0A356GFF7-F1
#
_entry.id   AF-A0A356GFF7-F1
#
_cell.length_a   1.000
_cell.length_b   1.000
_cell.length_c   1.000
_cell.angle_alpha   90.00
_cell.angle_beta   90.00
_cell.angle_gamma   90.00
#
_symmetry.space_group_name_H-M   'P 1'
#
loop_
_entity.id
_entity.type
_entity.pdbx_description
1 polymer ?
#
loop_
_entity_poly.entity_id
_entity_poly.type
_entity_poly.pdbx_seq_one_letter_code
_entity_poly.pdbx_strand_id
1 'polypeptide(L)'
;MENFRLNEQIAFLRKAKGTTQEELAKALGVTNQAVSKWESSQCCPDIQLLPDIADYFGVSIDELMGYKGADTSADIVLQLRTAIDTMPAGDDAKTVLKLAYTLHAAYFSKAMRSRGNPGFDADSAVEHAGRAEWGMSCIPLPDITTRMRYGSVFFSDNKNFHLEITDRISELCGHMKTLGDMQAVTIFTALYALTVKDESAYAGIKEIAERAEISENTVSEYLDGKLFGYLSVRSGKDGYAYRIDWRYMHIVPILAMICNP
;
A
#
# COMPACT_ATOMS: atom_id res chain seq x y z
N MET A 1 -9.17 28.54 -11.86
CA MET A 1 -10.00 27.46 -12.41
C MET A 1 -9.42 27.12 -13.76
N GLU A 2 -8.96 25.89 -13.96
CA GLU A 2 -8.61 25.41 -15.32
C GLU A 2 -9.85 25.53 -16.21
N ASN A 3 -9.66 26.11 -17.39
CA ASN A 3 -10.76 26.43 -18.29
C ASN A 3 -11.06 25.18 -19.12
N PHE A 4 -12.17 24.49 -18.84
CA PHE A 4 -12.60 23.33 -19.62
C PHE A 4 -12.84 23.72 -21.10
N ARG A 5 -12.38 22.86 -22.02
CA ARG A 5 -12.47 23.09 -23.47
C ARG A 5 -13.15 21.91 -24.17
N LEU A 6 -14.47 22.04 -24.38
CA LEU A 6 -15.30 21.02 -25.04
C LEU A 6 -14.78 20.62 -26.42
N ASN A 7 -14.21 21.56 -27.17
CA ASN A 7 -13.62 21.30 -28.48
C ASN A 7 -12.43 20.32 -28.42
N GLU A 8 -11.55 20.46 -27.42
CA GLU A 8 -10.39 19.60 -27.22
C GLU A 8 -10.85 18.20 -26.78
N GLN A 9 -11.88 18.14 -25.93
CA GLN A 9 -12.44 16.88 -25.43
C GLN A 9 -13.14 16.07 -26.53
N ILE A 10 -13.94 16.70 -27.39
CA ILE A 10 -14.56 16.02 -28.55
C ILE A 10 -13.47 15.48 -29.49
N ALA A 11 -12.46 16.30 -29.80
CA ALA A 11 -11.35 15.88 -30.64
C ALA A 11 -10.56 14.70 -30.03
N PHE A 12 -10.36 14.73 -28.71
CA PHE A 12 -9.69 13.67 -27.97
C PHE A 12 -10.49 12.36 -28.02
N LEU A 13 -11.78 12.38 -27.66
CA LEU A 13 -12.65 11.19 -27.66
C LEU A 13 -12.77 10.59 -29.06
N ARG A 14 -12.90 11.42 -30.10
CA ARG A 14 -12.94 10.98 -31.49
C ARG A 14 -11.66 10.24 -31.89
N LYS A 15 -10.49 10.81 -31.57
CA LYS A 15 -9.18 10.19 -31.84
C LYS A 15 -9.00 8.90 -31.05
N ALA A 16 -9.40 8.87 -29.77
CA ALA A 16 -9.34 7.68 -28.92
C ALA A 16 -10.22 6.54 -29.46
N LYS A 17 -11.39 6.85 -30.02
CA LYS A 17 -12.28 5.88 -30.67
C LYS A 17 -11.82 5.48 -32.08
N GLY A 18 -10.79 6.12 -32.63
CA GLY A 18 -10.25 5.81 -33.96
C GLY A 18 -11.17 6.22 -35.12
N THR A 19 -12.03 7.22 -34.92
CA THR A 19 -13.03 7.65 -35.92
C THR A 19 -12.62 8.96 -36.60
N THR A 20 -13.06 9.17 -37.84
CA THR A 20 -12.86 10.42 -38.59
C THR A 20 -13.94 11.45 -38.24
N GLN A 21 -13.69 12.73 -38.56
CA GLN A 21 -14.70 13.79 -38.37
C GLN A 21 -15.96 13.52 -39.22
N GLU A 22 -15.79 12.92 -40.41
CA GLU A 22 -16.88 12.56 -41.31
C GLU A 22 -17.74 11.42 -40.73
N GLU A 23 -17.11 10.41 -40.13
CA GLU A 23 -17.83 9.31 -39.47
C GLU A 23 -18.61 9.78 -38.24
N LEU A 24 -18.01 10.65 -37.41
CA LEU A 24 -18.69 11.28 -36.29
C LEU A 24 -19.89 12.12 -36.76
N ALA A 25 -19.70 12.92 -37.82
CA ALA A 25 -20.77 13.74 -38.38
C ALA A 25 -21.93 12.89 -38.89
N LYS A 26 -21.62 11.81 -39.61
CA LYS A 26 -22.61 10.87 -40.14
C LYS A 26 -23.40 10.18 -39.02
N ALA A 27 -22.74 9.79 -37.93
CA ALA A 27 -23.39 9.15 -36.80
C ALA A 27 -24.34 10.08 -36.04
N LEU A 28 -24.00 11.37 -35.96
CA LEU A 28 -24.78 12.38 -35.23
C LEU A 28 -25.79 13.12 -36.12
N GLY A 29 -25.89 12.79 -37.42
CA GLY A 29 -26.79 13.46 -38.35
C GLY A 29 -26.43 14.92 -38.64
N VAL A 30 -25.15 15.29 -38.50
CA VAL A 30 -24.63 16.65 -38.75
C VAL A 30 -23.66 16.66 -39.94
N THR A 31 -23.22 17.84 -40.36
CA THR A 31 -22.23 17.96 -41.44
C THR A 31 -20.81 17.78 -40.91
N ASN A 32 -19.90 17.25 -41.75
CA ASN A 32 -18.47 17.18 -41.42
C ASN A 32 -17.90 18.57 -41.05
N GLN A 33 -18.38 19.62 -41.73
CA GLN A 33 -18.01 21.00 -41.42
C GLN A 33 -18.43 21.43 -40.01
N ALA A 34 -19.57 20.95 -39.48
CA ALA A 34 -20.00 21.24 -38.11
C ALA A 34 -19.01 20.65 -37.10
N VAL A 35 -18.65 19.36 -37.27
CA VAL A 35 -17.66 18.69 -36.42
C VAL A 35 -16.29 19.38 -36.48
N SER A 36 -15.84 19.76 -37.67
CA SER A 36 -14.59 20.51 -37.85
C SER A 36 -14.60 21.85 -37.10
N LYS A 37 -15.73 22.57 -37.12
CA LYS A 37 -15.91 23.82 -36.37
C LYS A 37 -15.96 23.60 -34.87
N TRP A 38 -16.52 22.48 -34.41
CA TRP A 38 -16.49 22.10 -32.99
C TRP A 38 -15.06 21.88 -32.52
N GLU A 39 -14.30 21.02 -33.19
CA GLU A 39 -12.93 20.68 -32.78
C GLU A 39 -11.95 21.86 -32.88
N SER A 40 -12.24 22.86 -33.72
CA SER A 40 -11.42 24.06 -33.91
C SER A 40 -11.86 25.28 -33.10
N SER A 41 -12.73 25.12 -32.10
CA SER A 41 -13.28 26.21 -31.26
C SER A 41 -14.05 27.30 -32.02
N GLN A 42 -14.47 27.06 -33.27
CA GLN A 42 -15.23 28.04 -34.05
C GLN A 42 -16.70 28.11 -33.63
N CYS A 43 -17.27 26.98 -33.18
CA CYS A 43 -18.58 26.93 -32.55
C CYS A 43 -18.68 25.72 -31.61
N CYS A 44 -19.74 25.67 -30.80
CA CYS A 44 -20.05 24.52 -29.95
C CYS A 44 -21.17 23.67 -30.58
N PRO A 45 -21.25 22.37 -30.25
CA PRO A 45 -22.44 21.58 -30.53
C PRO A 45 -23.66 22.17 -29.79
N ASP A 46 -24.84 21.93 -30.35
CA ASP A 46 -26.09 22.26 -29.66
C ASP A 46 -26.18 21.47 -28.35
N ILE A 47 -26.73 22.06 -27.30
CA ILE A 47 -26.93 21.39 -26.02
C ILE A 47 -27.77 20.11 -26.17
N GLN A 48 -28.70 20.10 -27.13
CA GLN A 48 -29.54 18.94 -27.45
C GLN A 48 -28.75 17.78 -28.08
N LEU A 49 -27.58 18.05 -28.68
CA LEU A 49 -26.71 17.03 -29.26
C LEU A 49 -25.74 16.42 -28.23
N LEU A 50 -25.58 17.02 -27.04
CA LEU A 50 -24.64 16.52 -26.03
C LEU A 50 -24.94 15.09 -25.58
N PRO A 51 -26.20 14.67 -25.33
CA PRO A 51 -26.51 13.28 -25.02
C PRO A 51 -26.09 12.33 -26.14
N ASP A 52 -26.40 12.66 -27.39
CA ASP A 52 -26.06 11.81 -28.55
C ASP A 52 -24.54 11.72 -28.77
N ILE A 53 -23.81 12.81 -28.52
CA ILE A 53 -22.34 12.82 -28.57
C ILE A 53 -21.76 11.95 -27.46
N ALA A 54 -22.29 12.05 -26.24
CA ALA A 54 -21.85 11.26 -25.09
C ALA A 54 -22.10 9.76 -25.33
N ASP A 55 -23.30 9.41 -25.79
CA ASP A 55 -23.70 8.05 -26.18
C ASP A 55 -22.83 7.52 -27.33
N TYR A 56 -22.55 8.35 -28.34
CA TYR A 56 -21.66 7.97 -29.44
C TYR A 56 -20.27 7.61 -28.92
N PHE A 57 -19.73 8.28 -27.91
CA PHE A 57 -18.42 7.95 -27.34
C PHE A 57 -18.46 6.93 -26.21
N GLY A 58 -19.65 6.57 -25.70
CA GLY A 58 -19.80 5.65 -24.58
C GLY A 58 -19.34 6.26 -23.26
N VAL A 59 -19.52 7.58 -23.10
CA VAL A 59 -19.17 8.35 -21.90
C VAL A 59 -20.40 9.03 -21.33
N SER A 60 -20.34 9.46 -20.07
CA SER A 60 -21.37 10.33 -19.48
C SER A 60 -21.29 11.75 -20.04
N ILE A 61 -22.38 12.52 -19.93
CA ILE A 61 -22.38 13.95 -20.28
C ILE A 61 -21.34 14.70 -19.43
N ASP A 62 -21.16 14.32 -18.17
CA ASP A 62 -20.12 14.88 -17.31
C ASP A 62 -18.73 14.66 -17.93
N GLU A 63 -18.39 13.42 -18.31
CA GLU A 63 -17.10 13.10 -18.94
C GLU A 63 -16.91 13.78 -20.30
N LEU A 64 -17.98 13.93 -21.09
CA LEU A 64 -17.97 14.73 -22.32
C LEU A 64 -17.69 16.20 -22.03
N MET A 65 -18.21 16.71 -20.92
CA MET A 65 -17.96 18.06 -20.42
C MET A 65 -16.68 18.16 -19.60
N GLY A 66 -15.80 17.14 -19.67
CA GLY A 66 -14.51 17.11 -18.96
C GLY A 66 -14.63 17.00 -17.44
N TYR A 67 -15.85 16.83 -16.93
CA TYR A 67 -16.12 16.43 -15.56
C TYR A 67 -15.96 14.92 -15.47
N LYS A 68 -14.79 14.46 -15.03
CA LYS A 68 -14.67 13.06 -14.63
C LYS A 68 -15.59 12.85 -13.42
N GLY A 69 -16.68 12.11 -13.61
CA GLY A 69 -17.44 11.53 -12.50
C GLY A 69 -16.46 10.73 -11.67
N ALA A 70 -16.08 11.26 -10.52
CA ALA A 70 -14.92 10.79 -9.83
C ALA A 70 -15.21 9.42 -9.21
N ASP A 71 -14.69 8.35 -9.81
CA ASP A 71 -14.18 7.27 -8.99
C ASP A 71 -12.92 7.81 -8.28
N THR A 72 -13.18 8.66 -7.28
CA THR A 72 -12.20 9.38 -6.48
C THR A 72 -11.14 8.43 -5.95
N SER A 73 -11.50 7.18 -5.70
CA SER A 73 -10.59 6.17 -5.17
C SER A 73 -9.50 5.76 -6.17
N ALA A 74 -9.85 5.51 -7.43
CA ALA A 74 -8.90 5.12 -8.48
C ALA A 74 -7.95 6.28 -8.84
N ASP A 75 -8.47 7.51 -8.87
CA ASP A 75 -7.68 8.72 -9.11
C ASP A 75 -6.67 8.97 -7.97
N ILE A 76 -7.10 8.81 -6.71
CA ILE A 76 -6.20 8.91 -5.54
C ILE A 76 -5.08 7.86 -5.61
N VAL A 77 -5.39 6.61 -5.96
CA VAL A 77 -4.37 5.55 -6.09
C VAL A 77 -3.35 5.90 -7.17
N LEU A 78 -3.79 6.41 -8.32
CA LEU A 78 -2.90 6.81 -9.40
C LEU A 78 -2.02 8.00 -9.01
N GLN A 79 -2.58 9.00 -8.32
CA GLN A 79 -1.85 10.15 -7.81
C GLN A 79 -0.80 9.74 -6.78
N LEU A 80 -1.16 8.89 -5.82
CA LEU A 80 -0.24 8.35 -4.82
C LEU A 80 0.91 7.57 -5.47
N ARG A 81 0.60 6.70 -6.44
CA ARG A 81 1.62 5.99 -7.20
C ARG A 81 2.58 6.94 -7.90
N THR A 82 2.04 7.93 -8.61
CA THR A 82 2.87 8.92 -9.33
C THR A 82 3.76 9.71 -8.37
N ALA A 83 3.23 10.09 -7.20
CA ALA A 83 4.00 10.77 -6.16
C ALA A 83 5.14 9.90 -5.63
N ILE A 84 4.91 8.60 -5.39
CA ILE A 84 5.94 7.66 -4.93
C ILE A 84 7.00 7.44 -6.03
N ASP A 85 6.58 7.20 -7.27
CA ASP A 85 7.47 6.91 -8.41
C ASP A 85 8.43 8.07 -8.74
N THR A 86 8.07 9.30 -8.35
CA THR A 86 8.88 10.51 -8.61
C THR A 86 9.79 10.90 -7.43
N MET A 87 9.71 10.20 -6.30
CA MET A 87 10.54 10.48 -5.12
C MET A 87 11.96 9.90 -5.25
N PRO A 88 12.97 10.55 -4.64
CA PRO A 88 14.28 9.93 -4.46
C PRO A 88 14.19 8.64 -3.64
N ALA A 89 15.04 7.67 -3.96
CA ALA A 89 15.15 6.42 -3.21
C ALA A 89 15.43 6.68 -1.72
N GLY A 90 14.63 6.09 -0.84
CA GLY A 90 14.70 6.23 0.62
C GLY A 90 13.73 7.27 1.19
N ASP A 91 13.30 8.26 0.42
CA ASP A 91 12.23 9.20 0.82
C ASP A 91 10.84 8.64 0.50
N ASP A 92 10.75 7.79 -0.51
CA ASP A 92 9.59 6.97 -0.86
C ASP A 92 9.14 6.10 0.32
N ALA A 93 10.04 5.31 0.92
CA ALA A 93 9.73 4.41 2.03
C ALA A 93 9.22 5.16 3.27
N LYS A 94 9.85 6.30 3.62
CA LYS A 94 9.41 7.15 4.73
C LYS A 94 8.03 7.74 4.46
N THR A 95 7.78 8.19 3.23
CA THR A 95 6.50 8.74 2.81
C THR A 95 5.39 7.69 2.86
N VAL A 96 5.65 6.49 2.34
CA VAL A 96 4.71 5.36 2.37
C VAL A 96 4.37 4.99 3.81
N LEU A 97 5.35 4.94 4.71
CA LEU A 97 5.11 4.67 6.12
C LEU A 97 4.27 5.77 6.78
N LYS A 98 4.56 7.04 6.50
CA LYS A 98 3.76 8.17 6.99
C LYS A 98 2.32 8.09 6.48
N LEU A 99 2.13 7.78 5.20
CA LEU A 99 0.81 7.59 4.60
C LEU A 99 0.03 6.48 5.30
N ALA A 100 0.67 5.34 5.61
CA ALA A 100 0.03 4.25 6.35
C ALA A 100 -0.44 4.69 7.74
N TYR A 101 0.39 5.45 8.48
CA TYR A 101 -0.02 6.04 9.77
C TYR A 101 -1.20 7.00 9.61
N THR A 102 -1.15 7.90 8.63
CA THR A 102 -2.21 8.89 8.39
C THR A 102 -3.53 8.21 8.04
N LEU A 103 -3.51 7.21 7.16
CA LEU A 103 -4.71 6.45 6.78
C LEU A 103 -5.34 5.75 8.00
N HIS A 104 -4.53 5.10 8.82
CA HIS A 104 -5.01 4.47 10.05
C HIS A 104 -5.61 5.50 11.01
N ALA A 105 -4.88 6.58 11.29
CA ALA A 105 -5.30 7.63 12.21
C ALA A 105 -6.59 8.33 11.75
N ALA A 106 -6.69 8.67 10.45
CA ALA A 106 -7.88 9.28 9.88
C ALA A 106 -9.10 8.38 10.01
N TYR A 107 -8.94 7.09 9.70
CA TYR A 107 -10.03 6.12 9.81
C TYR A 107 -10.42 5.86 11.27
N PHE A 108 -9.45 5.71 12.16
CA PHE A 108 -9.67 5.57 13.61
C PHE A 108 -10.40 6.79 14.18
N SER A 109 -9.96 7.99 13.84
CA SER A 109 -10.59 9.26 14.25
C SER A 109 -12.06 9.32 13.80
N LYS A 110 -12.35 8.93 12.55
CA LYS A 110 -13.71 8.83 12.04
C LYS A 110 -14.54 7.82 12.85
N ALA A 111 -14.00 6.63 13.12
CA ALA A 111 -14.69 5.61 13.92
C ALA A 111 -14.96 6.08 15.36
N MET A 112 -14.03 6.81 15.98
CA MET A 112 -14.23 7.40 17.31
C MET A 112 -15.31 8.48 17.34
N ARG A 113 -15.38 9.35 16.32
CA ARG A 113 -16.43 10.37 16.20
C ARG A 113 -17.83 9.77 16.16
N SER A 114 -18.00 8.64 15.49
CA SER A 114 -19.29 7.92 15.52
C SER A 114 -19.69 7.39 16.90
N ARG A 115 -18.76 7.38 17.86
CA ARG A 115 -18.98 6.98 19.26
C ARG A 115 -19.01 8.16 20.24
N GLY A 116 -19.12 9.40 19.74
CA GLY A 116 -19.20 10.61 20.55
C GLY A 116 -17.88 11.13 21.10
N ASN A 117 -16.73 10.58 20.67
CA ASN A 117 -15.42 11.12 20.98
C ASN A 117 -15.05 12.22 19.94
N PRO A 118 -14.39 13.33 20.32
CA PRO A 118 -14.02 14.41 19.37
C PRO A 118 -13.14 13.95 18.19
N GLY A 119 -12.49 12.79 18.32
CA GLY A 119 -11.47 12.35 17.37
C GLY A 119 -10.16 13.09 17.58
N PHE A 120 -9.21 12.88 16.67
CA PHE A 120 -7.91 13.52 16.69
C PHE A 120 -7.70 14.43 15.48
N ASP A 121 -6.81 15.41 15.68
CA ASP A 121 -6.06 16.02 14.60
C ASP A 121 -5.16 14.97 13.93
N ALA A 122 -5.14 14.96 12.60
CA ALA A 122 -4.45 13.91 11.84
C ALA A 122 -2.92 14.05 11.95
N ASP A 123 -2.40 15.27 11.91
CA ASP A 123 -0.96 15.52 11.94
C ASP A 123 -0.36 15.16 13.30
N SER A 124 -1.03 15.57 14.38
CA SER A 124 -0.67 15.19 15.75
C SER A 124 -0.69 13.67 15.90
N ALA A 125 -1.75 13.01 15.39
CA ALA A 125 -1.86 11.57 15.47
C ALA A 125 -0.73 10.82 14.77
N VAL A 126 -0.28 11.33 13.62
CA VAL A 126 0.84 10.78 12.86
C VAL A 126 2.17 10.97 13.60
N GLU A 127 2.39 12.13 14.22
CA GLU A 127 3.60 12.39 15.00
C GLU A 127 3.72 11.45 16.21
N HIS A 128 2.65 11.31 16.99
CA HIS A 128 2.62 10.43 18.16
C HIS A 128 2.72 8.94 17.76
N ALA A 129 2.08 8.58 16.65
CA ALA A 129 2.15 7.25 16.03
C ALA A 129 3.60 6.86 15.69
N GLY A 130 4.34 7.75 15.01
CA GLY A 130 5.74 7.51 14.64
C GLY A 130 6.68 7.35 15.83
N ARG A 131 6.35 7.97 16.98
CA ARG A 131 7.12 7.85 18.24
C ARG A 131 6.64 6.71 19.15
N ALA A 132 5.59 5.99 18.74
CA ALA A 132 4.92 4.96 19.54
C ALA A 132 4.40 5.45 20.91
N GLU A 133 4.14 6.76 21.06
CA GLU A 133 3.75 7.37 22.34
C GLU A 133 2.35 6.94 22.80
N TRP A 134 1.46 6.57 21.88
CA TRP A 134 0.06 6.23 22.18
C TRP A 134 -0.20 4.74 22.40
N GLY A 135 0.85 3.91 22.40
CA GLY A 135 0.72 2.47 22.62
C GLY A 135 0.05 1.75 21.43
N MET A 136 -1.24 1.36 21.58
CA MET A 136 -1.96 0.47 20.66
C MET A 136 -3.31 1.05 20.22
N SER A 137 -3.62 0.99 18.92
CA SER A 137 -4.95 1.26 18.36
C SER A 137 -5.39 0.15 17.41
N CYS A 138 -6.70 -0.15 17.38
CA CYS A 138 -7.27 -1.22 16.59
C CYS A 138 -8.71 -0.92 16.16
N ILE A 139 -9.06 -1.29 14.93
CA ILE A 139 -10.42 -1.25 14.39
C ILE A 139 -10.71 -2.61 13.74
N PRO A 140 -11.60 -3.42 14.34
CA PRO A 140 -12.06 -4.67 13.76
C PRO A 140 -13.52 -4.51 13.26
N LEU A 141 -13.70 -4.37 11.95
CA LEU A 141 -15.00 -4.43 11.28
C LEU A 141 -15.06 -5.64 10.33
N PRO A 142 -16.25 -6.07 9.88
CA PRO A 142 -16.37 -7.20 8.96
C PRO A 142 -15.50 -7.05 7.70
N ASP A 143 -15.55 -5.88 7.06
CA ASP A 143 -14.86 -5.63 5.78
C ASP A 143 -13.40 -5.20 5.91
N ILE A 144 -12.97 -4.77 7.11
CA ILE A 144 -11.60 -4.30 7.32
C ILE A 144 -11.15 -4.48 8.76
N THR A 145 -9.92 -4.95 8.92
CA THR A 145 -9.20 -4.89 10.18
C THR A 145 -7.98 -3.99 10.00
N THR A 146 -7.80 -3.02 10.89
CA THR A 146 -6.55 -2.27 10.97
C THR A 146 -6.05 -2.15 12.40
N ARG A 147 -4.73 -2.26 12.57
CA ARG A 147 -4.07 -2.16 13.87
C ARG A 147 -2.79 -1.38 13.73
N MET A 148 -2.50 -0.53 14.72
CA MET A 148 -1.23 0.15 14.85
C MET A 148 -0.63 -0.07 16.25
N ARG A 149 0.69 -0.30 16.30
CA ARG A 149 1.49 -0.41 17.53
C ARG A 149 2.98 -0.33 17.23
N TYR A 150 3.79 0.31 18.09
CA TYR A 150 5.26 0.35 17.99
C TYR A 150 5.80 0.67 16.58
N GLY A 151 5.26 1.71 15.93
CA GLY A 151 5.68 2.10 14.58
C GLY A 151 5.36 1.06 13.49
N SER A 152 4.45 0.14 13.75
CA SER A 152 3.94 -0.84 12.78
C SER A 152 2.45 -0.62 12.55
N VAL A 153 2.01 -0.71 11.29
CA VAL A 153 0.59 -0.64 10.90
C VAL A 153 0.26 -1.81 10.01
N PHE A 154 -0.87 -2.46 10.27
CA PHE A 154 -1.42 -3.51 9.42
C PHE A 154 -2.84 -3.14 8.97
N PHE A 155 -3.13 -3.47 7.71
CA PHE A 155 -4.46 -3.42 7.12
C PHE A 155 -4.79 -4.80 6.54
N SER A 156 -6.02 -5.26 6.72
CA SER A 156 -6.57 -6.49 6.17
C SER A 156 -7.96 -6.20 5.64
N ASP A 157 -8.26 -6.64 4.42
CA ASP A 157 -9.59 -6.53 3.81
C ASP A 157 -10.56 -7.62 4.27
N ASN A 158 -10.08 -8.55 5.13
CA ASN A 158 -10.84 -9.69 5.67
C ASN A 158 -11.55 -10.53 4.59
N LYS A 159 -11.15 -10.48 3.32
CA LYS A 159 -11.84 -11.18 2.22
C LYS A 159 -11.14 -12.46 1.80
N ASN A 160 -9.84 -12.56 2.03
CA ASN A 160 -9.00 -13.65 1.53
C ASN A 160 -8.54 -14.57 2.67
N PHE A 161 -9.41 -15.49 3.11
CA PHE A 161 -9.06 -16.56 4.05
C PHE A 161 -8.84 -17.86 3.29
N HIS A 162 -7.60 -18.34 3.22
CA HIS A 162 -7.27 -19.60 2.53
C HIS A 162 -6.71 -20.66 3.50
N LEU A 163 -7.25 -20.73 4.71
CA LEU A 163 -6.81 -21.64 5.78
C LEU A 163 -7.45 -23.03 5.72
N GLU A 164 -8.32 -23.30 4.74
CA GLU A 164 -9.15 -24.52 4.71
C GLU A 164 -8.38 -25.80 4.36
N ILE A 165 -7.12 -25.71 3.93
CA ILE A 165 -6.30 -26.87 3.56
C ILE A 165 -5.49 -27.34 4.78
N THR A 166 -5.63 -28.62 5.15
CA THR A 166 -4.96 -29.24 6.32
C THR A 166 -3.45 -29.02 6.34
N ASP A 167 -2.76 -29.11 5.20
CA ASP A 167 -1.32 -28.89 5.11
C ASP A 167 -0.91 -27.48 5.58
N ARG A 168 -1.72 -26.47 5.25
CA ARG A 168 -1.47 -25.07 5.67
C ARG A 168 -1.63 -24.88 7.18
N ILE A 169 -2.56 -25.60 7.80
CA ILE A 169 -2.72 -25.58 9.26
C ILE A 169 -1.49 -26.19 9.92
N SER A 170 -0.98 -27.31 9.39
CA SER A 170 0.23 -27.95 9.92
C SER A 170 1.46 -27.04 9.80
N GLU A 171 1.64 -26.40 8.64
CA GLU A 171 2.70 -25.40 8.43
C GLU A 171 2.58 -24.23 9.42
N LEU A 172 1.37 -23.67 9.57
CA LEU A 172 1.10 -22.60 10.53
C LEU A 172 1.45 -23.03 11.96
N CYS A 173 1.03 -24.23 12.38
CA CYS A 173 1.40 -24.78 13.68
C CYS A 173 2.91 -24.95 13.84
N GLY A 174 3.61 -25.35 12.78
CA GLY A 174 5.07 -25.43 12.74
C GLY A 174 5.72 -24.05 12.98
N HIS A 175 5.28 -23.04 12.24
CA HIS A 175 5.74 -21.65 12.44
C HIS A 175 5.43 -21.16 13.85
N MET A 176 4.22 -21.38 14.35
CA MET A 176 3.83 -21.00 15.72
C MET A 176 4.67 -21.71 16.79
N LYS A 177 5.06 -22.96 16.58
CA LYS A 177 5.92 -23.68 17.51
C LYS A 177 7.33 -23.10 17.55
N THR A 178 7.90 -22.75 16.40
CA THR A 178 9.21 -22.08 16.34
C THR A 178 9.14 -20.68 16.96
N LEU A 179 8.11 -19.89 16.64
CA LEU A 179 7.94 -18.53 17.16
C LEU A 179 7.39 -18.49 18.59
N GLY A 180 6.93 -19.62 19.14
CA GLY A 180 6.61 -19.77 20.55
C GLY A 180 7.83 -20.08 21.43
N ASP A 181 8.98 -20.35 20.82
CA ASP A 181 10.23 -20.59 21.53
C ASP A 181 10.93 -19.25 21.85
N MET A 182 11.13 -18.99 23.14
CA MET A 182 11.69 -17.73 23.62
C MET A 182 13.11 -17.46 23.06
N GLN A 183 13.98 -18.47 23.01
CA GLN A 183 15.34 -18.28 22.48
C GLN A 183 15.32 -18.04 20.97
N ALA A 184 14.44 -18.74 20.24
CA ALA A 184 14.26 -18.50 18.82
C ALA A 184 13.84 -17.04 18.56
N VAL A 185 12.83 -16.54 19.27
CA VAL A 185 12.35 -15.15 19.13
C VAL A 185 13.42 -14.13 19.51
N THR A 186 14.19 -14.37 20.57
CA THR A 186 15.30 -13.49 20.97
C THR A 186 16.36 -13.40 19.89
N ILE A 187 16.81 -14.54 19.35
CA ILE A 187 17.78 -14.59 18.24
C ILE A 187 17.23 -13.90 17.00
N PHE A 188 15.99 -14.21 16.64
CA PHE A 188 15.32 -13.63 15.47
C PHE A 188 15.21 -12.10 15.60
N THR A 189 14.86 -11.59 16.78
CA THR A 189 14.77 -10.15 17.04
C THR A 189 16.13 -9.47 17.01
N ALA A 190 17.16 -10.10 17.58
CA ALA A 190 18.54 -9.60 17.51
C ALA A 190 19.03 -9.51 16.07
N LEU A 191 18.83 -10.57 15.28
CA LEU A 191 19.20 -10.62 13.87
C LEU A 191 18.45 -9.57 13.05
N TYR A 192 17.15 -9.38 13.29
CA TYR A 192 16.38 -8.29 12.69
C TYR A 192 16.98 -6.92 13.01
N ALA A 193 17.25 -6.64 14.28
CA ALA A 193 17.80 -5.35 14.70
C ALA A 193 19.17 -5.03 14.08
N LEU A 194 20.01 -6.05 13.89
CA LEU A 194 21.34 -5.92 13.28
C LEU A 194 21.27 -5.70 11.76
N THR A 195 20.24 -6.22 11.08
CA THR A 195 20.22 -6.31 9.61
C THR A 195 19.13 -5.48 8.93
N VAL A 196 18.13 -4.97 9.66
CA VAL A 196 16.97 -4.27 9.07
C VAL A 196 17.33 -2.98 8.34
N LYS A 197 18.40 -2.29 8.75
CA LYS A 197 18.76 -0.97 8.20
C LYS A 197 19.48 -1.02 6.85
N ASP A 198 19.98 -2.18 6.45
CA ASP A 198 20.76 -2.37 5.23
C ASP A 198 20.42 -3.72 4.62
N GLU A 199 19.93 -3.70 3.38
CA GLU A 199 19.52 -4.89 2.65
C GLU A 199 20.67 -5.88 2.40
N SER A 200 21.89 -5.38 2.37
CA SER A 200 23.10 -6.17 2.16
C SER A 200 23.71 -6.69 3.45
N ALA A 201 23.22 -6.25 4.61
CA ALA A 201 23.76 -6.62 5.92
C ALA A 201 23.39 -8.06 6.33
N TYR A 202 24.40 -8.74 6.89
CA TYR A 202 24.34 -10.05 7.54
C TYR A 202 25.11 -9.95 8.86
N ALA A 203 24.74 -10.75 9.85
CA ALA A 203 25.42 -10.77 11.15
C ALA A 203 26.05 -12.14 11.42
N GLY A 204 27.23 -12.13 12.04
CA GLY A 204 27.90 -13.33 12.53
C GLY A 204 27.33 -13.83 13.86
N ILE A 205 27.65 -15.08 14.23
CA ILE A 205 27.18 -15.71 15.48
C ILE A 205 27.52 -14.86 16.71
N LYS A 206 28.75 -14.33 16.76
CA LYS A 206 29.22 -13.49 17.86
C LYS A 206 28.38 -12.21 18.03
N GLU A 207 28.13 -11.48 16.95
CA GLU A 207 27.33 -10.25 16.98
C GLU A 207 25.89 -10.53 17.42
N ILE A 208 25.33 -11.64 16.95
CA ILE A 208 23.99 -12.09 17.33
C ILE A 208 23.96 -12.43 18.83
N ALA A 209 24.94 -13.19 19.32
CA ALA A 209 25.06 -13.60 20.72
C ALA A 209 25.18 -12.39 21.66
N GLU A 210 26.05 -11.44 21.32
CA GLU A 210 26.22 -10.18 22.08
C GLU A 210 24.91 -9.38 22.12
N ARG A 211 24.21 -9.26 20.99
CA ARG A 211 22.97 -8.49 20.90
C ARG A 211 21.79 -9.15 21.60
N ALA A 212 21.76 -10.48 21.61
CA ALA A 212 20.72 -11.33 22.18
C ALA A 212 20.97 -11.67 23.67
N GLU A 213 22.16 -11.37 24.19
CA GLU A 213 22.60 -11.71 25.55
C GLU A 213 22.50 -13.21 25.86
N ILE A 214 22.88 -14.05 24.89
CA ILE A 214 22.92 -15.52 25.02
C ILE A 214 24.23 -16.08 24.47
N SER A 215 24.52 -17.37 24.73
CA SER A 215 25.80 -17.97 24.32
C SER A 215 25.90 -18.18 22.80
N GLU A 216 27.11 -18.05 22.23
CA GLU A 216 27.40 -18.34 20.82
C GLU A 216 27.00 -19.77 20.42
N ASN A 217 27.20 -20.75 21.33
CA ASN A 217 26.79 -22.13 21.10
C ASN A 217 25.27 -22.24 20.91
N THR A 218 24.49 -21.62 21.80
CA THR A 218 23.02 -21.60 21.69
C THR A 218 22.58 -20.91 20.40
N VAL A 219 23.22 -19.81 20.02
CA VAL A 219 22.94 -19.15 18.73
C VAL A 219 23.18 -20.11 17.57
N SER A 220 24.35 -20.76 17.51
CA SER A 220 24.67 -21.72 16.45
C SER A 220 23.64 -22.83 16.35
N GLU A 221 23.28 -23.47 17.48
CA GLU A 221 22.30 -24.56 17.53
C GLU A 221 20.93 -24.15 16.95
N TYR A 222 20.49 -22.92 17.24
CA TYR A 222 19.21 -22.42 16.74
C TYR A 222 19.27 -22.03 15.26
N LEU A 223 20.36 -21.41 14.81
CA LEU A 223 20.55 -21.02 13.40
C LEU A 223 20.65 -22.25 12.49
N ASP A 224 21.37 -23.29 12.92
CA ASP A 224 21.52 -24.55 12.18
C ASP A 224 20.31 -25.48 12.32
N GLY A 225 19.45 -25.22 13.31
CA GLY A 225 18.28 -26.02 13.63
C GLY A 225 16.96 -25.30 13.33
N LYS A 226 16.27 -24.85 14.39
CA LYS A 226 14.88 -24.37 14.33
C LYS A 226 14.68 -23.16 13.42
N LEU A 227 15.72 -22.32 13.27
CA LEU A 227 15.65 -21.09 12.48
C LEU A 227 16.15 -21.27 11.05
N PHE A 228 16.81 -22.39 10.71
CA PHE A 228 17.46 -22.57 9.41
C PHE A 228 16.56 -22.23 8.21
N GLY A 229 15.30 -22.66 8.23
CA GLY A 229 14.34 -22.41 7.15
C GLY A 229 13.91 -20.94 6.97
N TYR A 230 14.28 -20.05 7.90
CA TYR A 230 13.93 -18.64 7.88
C TYR A 230 15.09 -17.72 7.48
N LEU A 231 16.26 -18.30 7.19
CA LEU A 231 17.51 -17.56 7.09
C LEU A 231 18.08 -17.60 5.68
N SER A 232 18.62 -16.45 5.27
CA SER A 232 19.61 -16.35 4.21
C SER A 232 21.00 -16.45 4.83
N VAL A 233 21.85 -17.31 4.27
CA VAL A 233 23.20 -17.57 4.79
C VAL A 233 24.25 -17.21 3.72
N ARG A 234 25.33 -16.56 4.14
CA ARG A 234 26.52 -16.31 3.32
C ARG A 234 27.76 -16.91 3.99
N SER A 235 28.64 -17.50 3.19
CA SER A 235 29.97 -17.90 3.65
C SER A 235 31.00 -16.81 3.34
N GLY A 236 31.86 -16.51 4.31
CA GLY A 236 32.94 -15.54 4.20
C GLY A 236 34.23 -16.04 4.84
N LYS A 237 35.26 -15.19 4.86
CA LYS A 237 36.58 -15.51 5.45
C LYS A 237 36.50 -15.76 6.96
N ASP A 238 35.55 -15.12 7.64
CA ASP A 238 35.37 -15.17 9.09
C ASP A 238 34.24 -16.14 9.53
N GLY A 239 33.80 -17.02 8.63
CA GLY A 239 32.73 -18.00 8.88
C GLY A 239 31.42 -17.69 8.16
N TYR A 240 30.32 -18.21 8.70
CA TYR A 240 28.97 -17.97 8.17
C TYR A 240 28.37 -16.69 8.76
N ALA A 241 27.65 -15.95 7.92
CA ALA A 241 26.88 -14.79 8.31
C ALA A 241 25.41 -14.99 7.90
N TYR A 242 24.51 -14.47 8.72
CA TYR A 242 23.09 -14.78 8.68
C TYR A 242 22.24 -13.52 8.52
N ARG A 243 21.12 -13.66 7.84
CA ARG A 243 20.06 -12.66 7.74
C ARG A 243 18.72 -13.37 7.77
N ILE A 244 17.69 -12.74 8.32
CA ILE A 244 16.33 -13.21 8.09
C ILE A 244 16.04 -13.09 6.60
N ASP A 245 15.60 -14.19 5.98
CA ASP A 245 15.15 -14.16 4.59
C ASP A 245 14.00 -13.15 4.46
N TRP A 246 14.03 -12.37 3.38
CA TRP A 246 13.07 -11.30 3.11
C TRP A 246 11.61 -11.72 3.25
N ARG A 247 11.30 -12.97 2.92
CA ARG A 247 9.96 -13.56 3.05
C ARG A 247 9.48 -13.60 4.49
N TYR A 248 10.36 -13.54 5.48
CA TYR A 248 10.04 -13.67 6.90
C TYR A 248 10.36 -12.42 7.73
N MET A 249 10.91 -11.36 7.13
CA MET A 249 11.28 -10.13 7.86
C MET A 249 10.08 -9.45 8.53
N HIS A 250 8.87 -9.66 8.00
CA HIS A 250 7.63 -9.11 8.55
C HIS A 250 7.23 -9.76 9.90
N ILE A 251 7.77 -10.92 10.25
CA ILE A 251 7.41 -11.65 11.47
C ILE A 251 7.74 -10.82 12.72
N VAL A 252 8.90 -10.17 12.79
CA VAL A 252 9.29 -9.38 13.98
C VAL A 252 8.35 -8.19 14.20
N PRO A 253 8.02 -7.36 13.19
CA PRO A 253 6.96 -6.36 13.30
C PRO A 253 5.61 -6.95 13.75
N ILE A 254 5.19 -8.10 13.21
CA ILE A 254 3.93 -8.76 13.63
C ILE A 254 3.97 -9.18 15.10
N LEU A 255 5.07 -9.76 15.57
CA LEU A 255 5.23 -10.14 16.97
C LEU A 255 5.17 -8.91 17.88
N ALA A 256 5.87 -7.83 17.51
CA ALA A 256 5.82 -6.55 18.24
C ALA A 256 4.39 -5.99 18.33
N MET A 257 3.56 -6.19 17.30
CA MET A 257 2.15 -5.80 17.33
C MET A 257 1.35 -6.60 18.35
N ILE A 258 1.55 -7.92 18.41
CA ILE A 258 0.72 -8.85 19.17
C ILE A 258 1.14 -8.92 20.64
N CYS A 259 2.44 -9.02 20.91
CA CYS A 259 2.98 -9.19 22.25
C CYS A 259 2.81 -7.91 23.08
N ASN A 260 2.37 -8.05 24.34
CA ASN A 260 2.42 -6.95 25.31
C ASN A 260 3.83 -6.88 25.91
N PRO A 261 4.38 -5.68 26.19
CA PRO A 261 5.53 -5.57 27.09
C PRO A 261 5.15 -6.07 28.49
#